data_AF-A0A269VQ30-F1
#
_entry.id   AF-A0A269VQ30-F1
#
_cell.length_a   1.000
_cell.length_b   1.000
_cell.length_c   1.000
_cell.angle_alpha   90.00
_cell.angle_beta   90.00
_cell.angle_gamma   90.00
#
_symmetry.space_group_name_H-M   'P 1'
#
loop_
_entity.id
_entity.type
_entity.pdbx_description
1 polymer ?
#
loop_
_entity_poly.entity_id
_entity_poly.type
_entity_poly.pdbx_seq_one_letter_code
_entity_poly.pdbx_strand_id
1 'polypeptide(L)'
;MSNLTKVSGFKLLFICASLGLILLGSGCATKTEIVSVPAEEMITIPWNAGWSPAISITPGIPFELRGSDEIAYELSGDTDYLCVEVKGRLESISNTGTSRKAGERVYWSPLCGVPSADLADIEMSWITVVRKQEGYPTGLVLVGISSERENGKQGSTYKADIIASLAFPQQEGDYQDISDEDLKELEAEYKNNPIE
;
A
#
# COMPACT_ATOMS: atom_id res chain seq x y z
N MET A 1 27.19 -29.50 61.50
CA MET A 1 27.62 -30.90 61.28
C MET A 1 27.44 -31.17 59.78
N SER A 2 28.43 -30.86 58.92
CA SER A 2 29.62 -31.68 58.60
C SER A 2 29.18 -32.99 57.94
N ASN A 3 29.29 -33.17 56.61
CA ASN A 3 30.52 -33.62 55.90
C ASN A 3 30.08 -34.04 54.46
N LEU A 4 30.87 -34.09 53.39
CA LEU A 4 32.23 -33.71 53.01
C LEU A 4 32.34 -33.95 51.48
N THR A 5 32.96 -33.01 50.75
CA THR A 5 33.91 -33.16 49.61
C THR A 5 33.84 -34.31 48.59
N LYS A 6 33.94 -33.94 47.30
CA LYS A 6 35.10 -34.19 46.38
C LYS A 6 34.77 -33.64 44.98
N VAL A 7 35.65 -33.21 44.06
CA VAL A 7 37.04 -32.72 43.97
C VAL A 7 37.26 -32.45 42.45
N SER A 8 38.09 -31.45 42.11
CA SER A 8 38.87 -31.27 40.86
C SER A 8 38.08 -31.14 39.54
N GLY A 9 38.22 -30.10 38.72
CA GLY A 9 39.44 -29.40 38.33
C GLY A 9 39.93 -29.97 37.00
N PHE A 10 39.61 -29.31 35.88
CA PHE A 10 40.34 -29.46 34.62
C PHE A 10 40.29 -28.15 33.83
N LYS A 11 41.42 -27.44 33.82
CA LYS A 11 41.71 -26.34 32.90
C LYS A 11 41.89 -26.94 31.51
N LEU A 12 41.19 -26.42 30.51
CA LEU A 12 41.50 -26.68 29.11
C LEU A 12 41.87 -25.35 28.45
N LEU A 13 43.17 -25.10 28.40
CA LEU A 13 43.79 -24.13 27.51
C LEU A 13 43.72 -24.71 26.09
N PHE A 14 42.94 -24.07 25.21
CA PHE A 14 43.11 -24.23 23.77
C PHE A 14 43.71 -22.94 23.20
N ILE A 15 45.01 -23.00 22.94
CA ILE A 15 45.68 -22.12 21.99
C ILE A 15 45.65 -22.85 20.66
N CYS A 16 44.83 -22.37 19.72
CA CYS A 16 45.05 -22.61 18.29
C CYS A 16 45.07 -21.24 17.61
N ALA A 17 46.27 -20.85 17.19
CA ALA A 17 46.52 -19.70 16.36
C ALA A 17 45.97 -19.91 14.94
N SER A 18 45.56 -18.79 14.35
CA SER A 18 45.48 -18.47 12.92
C SER A 18 44.65 -19.39 12.02
N LEU A 19 43.52 -18.86 11.53
CA LEU A 19 43.33 -18.65 10.10
C LEU A 19 42.17 -17.66 9.89
N GLY A 20 42.39 -16.68 9.01
CA GLY A 20 41.37 -15.69 8.67
C GLY A 20 40.11 -16.35 8.15
N LEU A 21 38.97 -15.94 8.69
CA LEU A 21 37.71 -16.06 7.99
C LEU A 21 37.22 -14.64 7.76
N ILE A 22 37.24 -14.28 6.48
CA ILE A 22 36.49 -13.18 5.90
C ILE A 22 35.05 -13.40 6.36
N LEU A 23 34.56 -12.59 7.29
CA LEU A 23 33.13 -12.42 7.48
C LEU A 23 32.65 -11.65 6.26
N LEU A 24 32.37 -12.40 5.20
CA LEU A 24 31.41 -11.99 4.21
C LEU A 24 30.15 -11.70 5.00
N GLY A 25 29.82 -10.41 5.13
CA GLY A 25 28.47 -9.99 5.40
C GLY A 25 27.62 -10.50 4.25
N SER A 26 27.21 -11.76 4.31
CA SER A 26 25.93 -12.15 3.74
C SER A 26 24.90 -11.41 4.55
N GLY A 27 24.60 -10.18 4.14
CA GLY A 27 23.28 -9.65 4.34
C GLY A 27 22.35 -10.71 3.77
N CYS A 28 21.72 -11.50 4.64
CA CYS A 28 20.46 -12.10 4.27
C CYS A 28 19.59 -10.90 3.93
N ALA A 29 19.46 -10.60 2.64
CA ALA A 29 18.27 -9.93 2.17
C ALA A 29 17.14 -10.90 2.51
N THR A 30 16.57 -10.73 3.70
CA THR A 30 15.33 -11.38 4.10
C THR A 30 14.33 -11.00 3.02
N LYS A 31 14.02 -11.96 2.15
CA LYS A 31 13.05 -11.75 1.10
C LYS A 31 11.76 -11.29 1.76
N THR A 32 11.27 -10.10 1.40
CA THR A 32 10.02 -9.54 1.91
C THR A 32 8.93 -10.58 1.75
N GLU A 33 8.29 -10.95 2.85
CA GLU A 33 7.15 -11.86 2.83
C GLU A 33 5.91 -11.04 2.53
N ILE A 34 5.15 -11.48 1.53
CA ILE A 34 3.96 -10.78 1.03
C ILE A 34 2.88 -11.83 0.86
N VAL A 35 1.68 -11.55 1.36
CA VAL A 35 0.52 -12.43 1.24
C VAL A 35 -0.67 -11.67 0.67
N SER A 36 -1.46 -12.30 -0.19
CA SER A 36 -2.70 -11.70 -0.66
C SER A 36 -3.76 -11.74 0.45
N VAL A 37 -4.47 -10.63 0.61
CA VAL A 37 -5.57 -10.50 1.58
C VAL A 37 -6.77 -9.83 0.91
N PRO A 38 -7.99 -10.04 1.42
CA PRO A 38 -9.16 -9.33 0.93
C PRO A 38 -8.99 -7.80 1.05
N ALA A 39 -9.35 -7.06 0.00
CA ALA A 39 -9.14 -5.62 -0.07
C ALA A 39 -9.94 -4.85 0.99
N GLU A 40 -11.09 -5.39 1.38
CA GLU A 40 -11.99 -4.88 2.43
C GLU A 40 -11.34 -4.76 3.81
N GLU A 41 -10.22 -5.45 4.05
CA GLU A 41 -9.41 -5.25 5.26
C GLU A 41 -8.73 -3.87 5.28
N MET A 42 -8.48 -3.28 4.11
CA MET A 42 -7.73 -2.03 3.95
C MET A 42 -8.59 -0.90 3.40
N ILE A 43 -9.40 -1.14 2.38
CA ILE A 43 -10.25 -0.13 1.75
C ILE A 43 -11.62 -0.71 1.39
N THR A 44 -12.64 0.15 1.31
CA THR A 44 -13.92 -0.20 0.69
C THR A 44 -14.25 0.79 -0.41
N ILE A 45 -14.73 0.28 -1.55
CA ILE A 45 -15.22 1.11 -2.66
C ILE A 45 -16.73 0.88 -2.76
N PRO A 46 -17.56 1.59 -1.98
CA PRO A 46 -18.99 1.26 -1.85
C PRO A 46 -19.78 1.45 -3.15
N TRP A 47 -19.22 2.17 -4.13
CA TRP A 47 -19.78 2.28 -5.46
C TRP A 47 -18.67 2.28 -6.52
N ASN A 48 -18.27 1.09 -6.96
CA ASN A 48 -17.18 0.87 -7.92
C ASN A 48 -17.66 0.49 -9.33
N ALA A 49 -18.94 0.16 -9.49
CA ALA A 49 -19.50 -0.43 -10.71
C ALA A 49 -19.91 0.57 -11.80
N GLY A 50 -19.47 1.83 -11.73
CA GLY A 50 -19.74 2.84 -12.76
C GLY A 50 -20.18 4.17 -12.18
N TRP A 51 -19.32 5.18 -12.26
CA TRP A 51 -19.60 6.57 -11.88
C TRP A 51 -19.39 7.48 -13.08
N SER A 52 -20.28 8.46 -13.30
CA SER A 52 -20.12 9.46 -14.35
C SER A 52 -20.40 10.88 -13.84
N PRO A 53 -19.74 11.90 -14.43
CA PRO A 53 -19.99 13.31 -14.11
C PRO A 53 -21.42 13.78 -14.40
N ALA A 54 -22.12 13.16 -15.35
CA ALA A 54 -23.33 13.71 -15.94
C ALA A 54 -24.56 13.66 -15.02
N ILE A 55 -24.60 12.78 -14.01
CA ILE A 55 -25.82 12.50 -13.22
C ILE A 55 -25.54 12.31 -11.71
N SER A 56 -24.28 12.32 -11.25
CA SER A 56 -23.99 11.89 -9.86
C SER A 56 -24.07 13.00 -8.81
N ILE A 57 -24.82 12.75 -7.72
CA ILE A 57 -24.75 13.50 -6.46
C ILE A 57 -23.45 13.21 -5.68
N THR A 58 -22.73 12.15 -6.03
CA THR A 58 -21.45 11.82 -5.39
C THR A 58 -20.30 12.50 -6.14
N PRO A 59 -19.32 13.05 -5.41
CA PRO A 59 -18.13 13.71 -5.97
C PRO A 59 -17.33 12.92 -7.00
N GLY A 60 -17.39 11.59 -6.91
CA GLY A 60 -16.49 10.65 -7.55
C GLY A 60 -16.76 9.22 -7.09
N ILE A 61 -15.89 8.29 -7.50
CA ILE A 61 -15.80 6.95 -6.95
C ILE A 61 -15.19 7.05 -5.53
N PRO A 62 -15.91 6.66 -4.47
CA PRO A 62 -15.43 6.78 -3.09
C PRO A 62 -14.49 5.63 -2.70
N PHE A 63 -13.46 5.97 -1.94
CA PHE A 63 -12.51 5.07 -1.26
C PHE A 63 -12.63 5.33 0.23
N GLU A 64 -13.21 4.39 0.98
CA GLU A 64 -13.25 4.43 2.44
C GLU A 64 -12.04 3.68 3.00
N LEU A 65 -11.19 4.37 3.75
CA LEU A 65 -10.02 3.77 4.39
C LEU A 65 -10.45 3.05 5.66
N ARG A 66 -10.06 1.78 5.83
CA ARG A 66 -10.48 0.93 6.96
C ARG A 66 -9.42 0.88 8.07
N GLY A 67 -9.69 0.13 9.14
CA GLY A 67 -8.77 -0.02 10.27
C GLY A 67 -9.06 0.89 11.47
N SER A 68 -8.15 0.86 12.45
CA SER A 68 -8.20 1.65 13.68
C SER A 68 -7.53 3.02 13.51
N ASP A 69 -7.67 3.89 14.52
CA ASP A 69 -7.05 5.22 14.60
C ASP A 69 -5.50 5.22 14.57
N GLU A 70 -4.89 4.10 14.96
CA GLU A 70 -3.45 3.85 14.86
C GLU A 70 -2.97 3.65 13.41
N ILE A 71 -3.88 3.37 12.49
CA ILE A 71 -3.57 3.15 11.08
C ILE A 71 -3.52 4.46 10.31
N ALA A 72 -2.43 4.63 9.57
CA ALA A 72 -2.27 5.66 8.57
C ALA A 72 -2.28 5.04 7.18
N TYR A 73 -2.58 5.85 6.19
CA TYR A 73 -2.53 5.50 4.79
C TYR A 73 -1.70 6.53 4.03
N GLU A 74 -0.96 6.07 3.03
CA GLU A 74 -0.32 6.93 2.05
C GLU A 74 -0.85 6.60 0.67
N LEU A 75 -1.19 7.64 -0.07
CA LEU A 75 -1.78 7.54 -1.41
C LEU A 75 -0.77 8.00 -2.46
N SER A 76 -0.63 7.27 -3.55
CA SER A 76 0.25 7.61 -4.67
C SER A 76 -0.37 7.20 -6.02
N GLY A 77 0.35 7.45 -7.11
CA GLY A 77 -0.15 7.29 -8.48
C GLY A 77 -0.78 8.58 -9.01
N ASP A 78 -1.92 8.48 -9.71
CA ASP A 78 -2.61 9.60 -10.35
C ASP A 78 -3.45 10.41 -9.34
N THR A 79 -2.78 10.89 -8.30
CA THR A 79 -3.41 11.56 -7.16
C THR A 79 -4.05 12.90 -7.54
N ASP A 80 -3.76 13.48 -8.70
CA ASP A 80 -4.43 14.70 -9.16
C ASP A 80 -5.95 14.52 -9.34
N TYR A 81 -6.39 13.28 -9.60
CA TYR A 81 -7.79 12.92 -9.69
C TYR A 81 -8.43 12.55 -8.34
N LEU A 82 -7.69 12.64 -7.23
CA LEU A 82 -8.22 12.35 -5.90
C LEU A 82 -8.61 13.64 -5.16
N CYS A 83 -9.80 13.64 -4.57
CA CYS A 83 -10.32 14.70 -3.73
C CYS A 83 -10.62 14.21 -2.32
N VAL A 84 -10.53 15.12 -1.36
CA VAL A 84 -11.12 14.98 -0.03
C VAL A 84 -12.13 16.09 0.22
N GLU A 85 -13.11 15.83 1.09
CA GLU A 85 -14.03 16.86 1.54
C GLU A 85 -13.45 17.61 2.75
N VAL A 86 -13.16 18.89 2.56
CA VAL A 86 -12.68 19.80 3.60
C VAL A 86 -13.72 20.89 3.81
N LYS A 87 -14.35 20.91 4.99
CA LYS A 87 -15.35 21.92 5.36
C LYS A 87 -16.49 22.08 4.33
N GLY A 88 -16.97 20.97 3.77
CA GLY A 88 -18.05 20.95 2.77
C GLY A 88 -17.62 21.32 1.35
N ARG A 89 -16.30 21.37 1.07
CA ARG A 89 -15.76 21.62 -0.27
C ARG A 89 -14.81 20.49 -0.65
N LEU A 90 -14.82 20.10 -1.93
CA LEU A 90 -13.84 19.16 -2.45
C LEU A 90 -12.52 19.88 -2.69
N GLU A 91 -11.45 19.34 -2.12
CA GLU A 91 -10.08 19.80 -2.34
C GLU A 91 -9.25 18.64 -2.87
N SER A 92 -8.41 18.91 -3.88
CA SER A 92 -7.50 17.88 -4.40
C SER A 92 -6.50 17.45 -3.33
N ILE A 93 -6.20 16.15 -3.29
CA ILE A 93 -5.23 15.59 -2.36
C ILE A 93 -3.81 16.08 -2.65
N SER A 94 -3.47 16.37 -3.91
CA SER A 94 -2.11 16.83 -4.27
C SER A 94 -1.75 18.17 -3.61
N ASN A 95 -2.77 19.00 -3.28
CA ASN A 95 -2.60 20.25 -2.56
C ASN A 95 -2.60 20.12 -1.03
N THR A 96 -3.18 19.05 -0.50
CA THR A 96 -3.39 18.86 0.96
C THR A 96 -2.49 17.78 1.56
N GLY A 97 -1.65 17.14 0.74
CA GLY A 97 -0.76 16.03 1.10
C GLY A 97 -1.47 14.67 1.00
N THR A 98 -0.72 13.58 0.86
CA THR A 98 -1.25 12.24 0.54
C THR A 98 -1.46 11.31 1.74
N SER A 99 -1.03 11.72 2.93
CA SER A 99 -1.21 10.94 4.15
C SER A 99 -2.64 11.06 4.68
N ARG A 100 -3.25 9.95 5.06
CA ARG A 100 -4.65 9.84 5.49
C ARG A 100 -4.79 8.94 6.70
N LYS A 101 -5.92 9.03 7.38
CA LYS A 101 -6.26 8.17 8.53
C LYS A 101 -7.35 7.17 8.19
N ALA A 102 -7.37 6.06 8.92
CA ALA A 102 -8.52 5.15 8.87
C ALA A 102 -9.82 5.90 9.19
N GLY A 103 -10.90 5.51 8.52
CA GLY A 103 -12.20 6.16 8.61
C GLY A 103 -12.36 7.37 7.68
N GLU A 104 -11.27 7.91 7.13
CA GLU A 104 -11.36 8.96 6.11
C GLU A 104 -11.84 8.40 4.77
N ARG A 105 -12.49 9.27 4.00
CA ARG A 105 -12.98 8.97 2.66
C ARG A 105 -12.29 9.88 1.64
N VAL A 106 -11.77 9.27 0.58
CA VAL A 106 -11.21 9.94 -0.58
C VAL A 106 -12.09 9.64 -1.78
N TYR A 107 -12.18 10.54 -2.75
CA TYR A 107 -12.96 10.35 -3.96
C TYR A 107 -12.05 10.44 -5.16
N TRP A 108 -12.10 9.46 -6.05
CA TRP A 108 -11.53 9.63 -7.38
C TRP A 108 -12.57 10.26 -8.30
N SER A 109 -12.18 11.34 -8.95
CA SER A 109 -12.99 12.03 -9.95
C SER A 109 -12.07 12.73 -10.94
N PRO A 110 -12.33 12.63 -12.25
CA PRO A 110 -11.59 13.39 -13.25
C PRO A 110 -11.91 14.90 -13.20
N LEU A 111 -12.88 15.29 -12.36
CA LEU A 111 -13.20 16.68 -12.03
C LEU A 111 -12.47 17.19 -10.79
N CYS A 112 -11.69 16.33 -10.11
CA CYS A 112 -10.86 16.74 -8.99
C CYS A 112 -9.74 17.68 -9.44
N GLY A 113 -9.41 18.64 -8.57
CA GLY A 113 -8.31 19.57 -8.80
C GLY A 113 -8.56 20.49 -10.00
N VAL A 114 -7.61 20.49 -10.94
CA VAL A 114 -7.76 21.18 -12.23
C VAL A 114 -8.21 20.14 -13.24
N PRO A 115 -9.48 20.17 -13.69
CA PRO A 115 -10.00 19.15 -14.60
C PRO A 115 -9.19 19.10 -15.88
N SER A 116 -8.93 17.89 -16.39
CA SER A 116 -8.40 17.72 -17.75
C SER A 116 -9.33 18.40 -18.76
N ALA A 117 -8.76 18.94 -19.85
CA ALA A 117 -9.53 19.56 -20.92
C ALA A 117 -10.40 18.54 -21.67
N ASP A 118 -9.99 17.26 -21.70
CA ASP A 118 -10.77 16.17 -22.25
C ASP A 118 -10.83 14.99 -21.26
N LEU A 119 -12.04 14.65 -20.83
CA LEU A 119 -12.31 13.50 -19.96
C LEU A 119 -12.17 12.18 -20.74
N ALA A 120 -12.31 12.23 -22.07
CA ALA A 120 -12.14 11.09 -22.94
C ALA A 120 -10.68 10.68 -23.14
N ASP A 121 -9.70 11.44 -22.63
CA ASP A 121 -8.27 11.07 -22.70
C ASP A 121 -7.81 10.22 -21.51
N ILE A 122 -8.66 10.02 -20.51
CA ILE A 122 -8.31 9.26 -19.29
C ILE A 122 -8.51 7.78 -19.54
N GLU A 123 -7.52 7.14 -20.17
CA GLU A 123 -7.53 5.71 -20.52
C GLU A 123 -7.63 4.81 -19.28
N MET A 124 -6.62 4.89 -18.40
CA MET A 124 -6.56 4.16 -17.15
C MET A 124 -5.84 5.02 -16.11
N SER A 125 -6.47 5.16 -14.95
CA SER A 125 -5.89 5.84 -13.80
C SER A 125 -5.54 4.83 -12.72
N TRP A 126 -4.42 5.04 -12.05
CA TRP A 126 -3.86 4.14 -11.05
C TRP A 126 -3.73 4.82 -9.70
N ILE A 127 -4.33 4.21 -8.68
CA ILE A 127 -4.22 4.67 -7.30
C ILE A 127 -3.60 3.56 -6.46
N THR A 128 -2.48 3.88 -5.80
CA THR A 128 -1.84 2.99 -4.83
C THR A 128 -2.17 3.48 -3.43
N VAL A 129 -2.58 2.56 -2.56
CA VAL A 129 -2.92 2.79 -1.16
C VAL A 129 -2.01 1.95 -0.29
N VAL A 130 -1.05 2.59 0.39
CA VAL A 130 -0.13 1.92 1.32
C VAL A 130 -0.65 2.09 2.74
N ARG A 131 -0.95 0.97 3.41
CA ARG A 131 -1.36 0.96 4.83
C ARG A 131 -0.11 0.99 5.70
N LYS A 132 -0.07 1.90 6.67
CA LYS A 132 1.02 2.03 7.65
C LYS A 132 0.51 1.88 9.08
N GLN A 133 1.26 1.14 9.90
CA GLN A 133 1.06 1.04 11.35
C GLN A 133 2.40 1.30 12.04
N GLU A 134 2.41 2.17 13.05
CA GLU A 134 3.64 2.59 13.74
C GLU A 134 4.74 3.13 12.80
N GLY A 135 4.35 3.62 11.62
CA GLY A 135 5.25 4.13 10.58
C GLY A 135 5.71 3.10 9.55
N TYR A 136 5.48 1.81 9.79
CA TYR A 136 5.88 0.72 8.91
C TYR A 136 4.80 0.38 7.88
N PRO A 137 5.16 0.12 6.60
CA PRO A 137 4.24 -0.47 5.64
C PRO A 137 3.75 -1.84 6.12
N THR A 138 2.43 -2.01 6.13
CA THR A 138 1.76 -3.26 6.55
C THR A 138 0.86 -3.86 5.48
N GLY A 139 0.63 -3.12 4.41
CA GLY A 139 -0.09 -3.62 3.24
C GLY A 139 -0.16 -2.60 2.11
N LEU A 140 -0.57 -3.08 0.95
CA LEU A 140 -0.73 -2.31 -0.27
C LEU A 140 -2.00 -2.74 -0.99
N VAL A 141 -2.79 -1.77 -1.42
CA VAL A 141 -3.88 -1.98 -2.37
C VAL A 141 -3.60 -1.16 -3.62
N LEU A 142 -3.60 -1.82 -4.77
CA LEU A 142 -3.51 -1.17 -6.08
C LEU A 142 -4.88 -1.18 -6.73
N VAL A 143 -5.36 0.01 -7.10
CA VAL A 143 -6.65 0.19 -7.77
C VAL A 143 -6.42 0.73 -9.17
N GLY A 144 -7.00 0.04 -10.15
CA GLY A 144 -7.11 0.51 -11.52
C GLY A 144 -8.47 1.13 -11.75
N ILE A 145 -8.51 2.28 -12.40
CA ILE A 145 -9.74 2.99 -12.73
C ILE A 145 -9.79 3.19 -14.23
N SER A 146 -10.81 2.65 -14.87
CA SER A 146 -10.94 2.68 -16.32
C SER A 146 -12.30 3.23 -16.73
N SER A 147 -12.35 3.92 -17.86
CA SER A 147 -13.61 4.29 -18.50
C SER A 147 -14.26 3.07 -19.15
N GLU A 148 -15.55 2.88 -18.97
CA GLU A 148 -16.33 1.94 -19.76
C GLU A 148 -16.30 2.36 -21.24
N ARG A 149 -16.11 1.38 -22.13
CA ARG A 149 -16.29 1.63 -23.57
C ARG A 149 -17.75 1.48 -23.94
N GLU A 150 -18.30 2.51 -24.56
CA GLU A 150 -19.65 2.48 -25.14
C GLU A 150 -19.53 2.52 -26.67
N ASN A 151 -20.02 1.47 -27.36
CA ASN A 151 -19.95 1.35 -28.83
C ASN A 151 -18.54 1.50 -29.43
N GLY A 152 -17.51 1.03 -28.72
CA GLY A 152 -16.12 1.12 -29.17
C GLY A 152 -15.48 2.51 -29.01
N LYS A 153 -16.19 3.46 -28.39
CA LYS A 153 -15.65 4.76 -27.98
C LYS A 153 -15.48 4.81 -26.48
N GLN A 154 -14.56 5.64 -26.02
CA GLN A 154 -14.37 5.92 -24.60
C GLN A 154 -15.64 6.59 -24.03
N GLY A 155 -16.27 5.91 -23.08
CA GLY A 155 -17.43 6.44 -22.37
C GLY A 155 -17.01 7.40 -21.26
N SER A 156 -18.00 8.09 -20.68
CA SER A 156 -17.81 9.01 -19.54
C SER A 156 -18.13 8.37 -18.18
N THR A 157 -18.35 7.05 -18.18
CA THR A 157 -18.57 6.24 -16.99
C THR A 157 -17.26 5.56 -16.61
N TYR A 158 -16.84 5.65 -15.36
CA TYR A 158 -15.60 5.07 -14.85
C TYR A 158 -15.89 3.99 -13.82
N LYS A 159 -15.08 2.94 -13.81
CA LYS A 159 -15.12 1.82 -12.88
C LYS A 159 -13.80 1.68 -12.17
N ALA A 160 -13.85 1.21 -10.91
CA ALA A 160 -12.68 0.94 -10.13
C ALA A 160 -12.58 -0.56 -9.83
N ASP A 161 -11.41 -1.14 -10.13
CA ASP A 161 -11.09 -2.53 -9.93
C ASP A 161 -9.87 -2.65 -9.01
N ILE A 162 -9.95 -3.57 -8.04
CA ILE A 162 -8.78 -3.90 -7.22
C ILE A 162 -7.88 -4.82 -8.03
N ILE A 163 -6.69 -4.34 -8.36
CA ILE A 163 -5.71 -5.09 -9.16
C ILE A 163 -4.80 -5.92 -8.25
N ALA A 164 -4.47 -5.39 -7.08
CA ALA A 164 -3.74 -6.13 -6.05
C ALA A 164 -4.19 -5.69 -4.65
N SER A 165 -4.18 -6.64 -3.72
CA SER A 165 -4.39 -6.39 -2.30
C SER A 165 -3.49 -7.32 -1.51
N LEU A 166 -2.50 -6.72 -0.83
CA LEU A 166 -1.36 -7.39 -0.24
C LEU A 166 -1.21 -6.97 1.23
N ALA A 167 -0.93 -7.92 2.10
CA ALA A 167 -0.46 -7.67 3.45
C ALA A 167 1.03 -8.00 3.55
N PHE A 168 1.71 -7.23 4.38
CA PHE A 168 3.09 -7.41 4.76
C PHE A 168 3.11 -7.93 6.21
N PRO A 169 3.05 -9.25 6.41
CA PRO A 169 2.99 -9.84 7.75
C PRO A 169 4.23 -9.50 8.58
N GLN A 170 4.11 -9.54 9.90
CA GLN A 170 5.27 -9.43 10.77
C GLN A 170 6.18 -10.65 10.62
N GLN A 171 7.49 -10.43 10.68
CA GLN A 171 8.50 -11.48 10.74
C GLN A 171 9.01 -11.56 12.17
N GLU A 172 8.88 -12.73 12.79
CA GLU A 172 9.28 -12.96 14.19
C GLU A 172 8.64 -11.99 15.22
N GLY A 173 7.50 -11.39 14.86
CA GLY A 173 6.77 -10.42 15.68
C GLY A 173 7.08 -8.95 15.39
N ASP A 174 8.03 -8.67 14.49
CA ASP A 174 8.41 -7.33 14.08
C ASP A 174 7.85 -6.96 12.70
N TYR A 175 7.52 -5.68 12.50
CA TYR A 175 7.16 -5.19 11.18
C TYR A 175 8.34 -5.28 10.21
N GLN A 176 8.05 -5.64 8.96
CA GLN A 176 9.04 -5.64 7.91
C GLN A 176 9.43 -4.21 7.54
N ASP A 177 10.72 -3.99 7.29
CA ASP A 177 11.20 -2.74 6.69
C ASP A 177 11.11 -2.87 5.17
N ILE A 178 10.16 -2.16 4.58
CA ILE A 178 9.90 -2.18 3.12
C ILE A 178 10.18 -0.78 2.61
N SER A 179 11.15 -0.68 1.71
CA SER A 179 11.54 0.61 1.14
C SER A 179 10.50 1.15 0.16
N ASP A 180 10.54 2.46 -0.09
CA ASP A 180 9.71 3.08 -1.12
C ASP A 180 10.07 2.55 -2.52
N GLU A 181 11.33 2.16 -2.75
CA GLU A 181 11.77 1.47 -3.96
C GLU A 181 11.09 0.11 -4.13
N ASP A 182 11.07 -0.73 -3.09
CA ASP A 182 10.43 -2.05 -3.13
C ASP A 182 8.91 -1.92 -3.37
N LEU A 183 8.27 -0.93 -2.76
CA LEU A 183 6.84 -0.65 -3.00
C LEU A 183 6.57 -0.27 -4.46
N LYS A 184 7.46 0.52 -5.09
CA LYS A 184 7.35 0.89 -6.50
C LYS A 184 7.59 -0.29 -7.43
N GLU A 185 8.54 -1.17 -7.10
CA GLU A 185 8.79 -2.39 -7.85
C GLU A 185 7.56 -3.31 -7.82
N LEU A 186 6.97 -3.50 -6.64
CA LEU A 186 5.71 -4.23 -6.48
C LEU A 186 4.58 -3.60 -7.29
N GLU A 187 4.39 -2.28 -7.18
CA GLU A 187 3.39 -1.57 -7.98
C GLU A 187 3.58 -1.81 -9.48
N ALA A 188 4.81 -1.71 -9.98
CA ALA A 188 5.13 -1.93 -11.39
C ALA A 188 4.88 -3.39 -11.83
N GLU A 189 5.14 -4.37 -10.96
CA GLU A 189 4.87 -5.78 -11.24
C GLU A 189 3.38 -6.01 -11.56
N TYR A 190 2.49 -5.49 -10.71
CA TYR A 190 1.03 -5.66 -10.88
C TYR A 190 0.44 -4.79 -11.99
N LYS A 191 0.99 -3.60 -12.24
CA LYS A 191 0.55 -2.75 -13.38
C LYS A 191 0.86 -3.38 -14.73
N ASN A 192 1.99 -4.07 -14.85
CA ASN A 192 2.43 -4.69 -16.11
C ASN A 192 1.88 -6.11 -16.30
N ASN A 193 1.46 -6.78 -15.22
CA ASN A 193 0.85 -8.10 -15.24
C ASN A 193 -0.45 -8.11 -14.42
N PRO A 194 -1.53 -7.44 -14.88
CA PRO A 194 -2.81 -7.52 -14.19
C PRO A 194 -3.24 -9.00 -14.15
N ILE A 195 -3.57 -9.50 -12.96
CA ILE A 195 -4.06 -10.87 -12.80
C ILE A 195 -5.40 -10.97 -13.55
N GLU A 196 -5.43 -11.74 -14.64
CA GLU A 196 -6.64 -12.05 -15.43
C GLU A 196 -7.69 -12.82 -14.61
#